data_AF-A0A8T7CRV1-F1
#
_entry.id   AF-A0A8T7CRV1-F1
#
_cell.length_a   1.000
_cell.length_b   1.000
_cell.length_c   1.000
_cell.angle_alpha   90.00
_cell.angle_beta   90.00
_cell.angle_gamma   90.00
#
_symmetry.space_group_name_H-M   'P 1'
#
loop_
_entity.id
_entity.type
_entity.pdbx_description
1 polymer ?
#
loop_
_entity_poly.entity_id
_entity_poly.type
_entity_poly.pdbx_seq_one_letter_code
_entity_poly.pdbx_strand_id
1 'polypeptide(L)'
;MKRKIFLTLIFLLAALAAWTGQVDEAGGEMAEKAFRRALVTFAVARTLNGVISVAQGTEVAVEPAGIGVNFTVGQVLDPVNDLIERFSAVMLVATSALGLQNVMLSISQWWALSVILLLVTGAFLLTLWLPAAAGWQKWGLRTLLVVVAMRFAVPIIILATGLVFDTFLAGQHAAATQALEATSLEISELKRETLPVPPADDTSMLDRLGAFVDDSLDRMNVTERLDQFRDRLSNASEHIINLIVIFVLQTIIIPILFLYLMMHGFKALGARALN
;
A
#
# COMPACT_ATOMS: atom_id res chain seq x y z
N MET A 1 -31.69 34.17 -11.95
CA MET A 1 -30.35 34.78 -11.80
C MET A 1 -29.44 34.02 -10.83
N LYS A 2 -29.85 33.71 -9.59
CA LYS A 2 -29.01 33.01 -8.59
C LYS A 2 -28.31 31.73 -9.11
N ARG A 3 -29.01 30.87 -9.86
CA ARG A 3 -28.44 29.66 -10.48
C ARG A 3 -27.31 29.96 -11.48
N LYS A 4 -27.49 30.96 -12.35
CA LYS A 4 -26.49 31.35 -13.35
C LYS A 4 -25.21 31.85 -12.68
N ILE A 5 -25.36 32.70 -11.66
CA ILE A 5 -24.24 33.23 -10.87
C ILE A 5 -23.49 32.09 -10.15
N PHE A 6 -24.21 31.16 -9.52
CA PHE A 6 -23.60 30.01 -8.86
C PHE A 6 -22.79 29.14 -9.84
N LEU A 7 -23.34 28.81 -11.02
CA LEU A 7 -22.62 28.05 -12.05
C LEU A 7 -21.39 28.81 -12.58
N THR A 8 -21.51 30.13 -12.77
CA THR A 8 -20.37 30.96 -13.16
C THR A 8 -19.25 30.91 -12.11
N LEU A 9 -19.59 31.08 -10.84
CA LEU A 9 -18.62 31.06 -9.74
C LEU A 9 -17.93 29.70 -9.63
N ILE A 10 -18.67 28.59 -9.62
CA ILE A 10 -18.08 27.27 -9.40
C ILE A 10 -17.13 26.86 -10.53
N PHE A 11 -17.48 27.15 -11.79
CA PHE A 11 -16.62 26.79 -12.93
C PHE A 11 -15.44 27.75 -13.11
N LEU A 12 -15.60 29.03 -12.78
CA LEU A 12 -14.46 29.95 -12.69
C LEU A 12 -13.49 29.52 -11.59
N LEU A 13 -13.99 29.10 -10.42
CA LEU A 13 -13.15 28.55 -9.37
C LEU A 13 -12.43 27.28 -9.82
N ALA A 14 -13.11 26.38 -10.53
CA ALA A 14 -12.48 25.18 -11.10
C ALA A 14 -11.38 25.53 -12.12
N ALA A 15 -11.63 26.48 -13.02
CA ALA A 15 -10.63 26.93 -13.99
C ALA A 15 -9.44 27.62 -13.29
N LEU A 16 -9.69 28.43 -12.26
CA LEU A 16 -8.66 29.06 -11.45
C LEU A 16 -7.82 28.00 -10.71
N ALA A 17 -8.46 27.03 -10.07
CA ALA A 17 -7.77 25.93 -9.41
C ALA A 17 -6.87 25.15 -10.37
N ALA A 18 -7.35 24.85 -11.58
CA ALA A 18 -6.57 24.18 -12.63
C ALA A 18 -5.36 25.00 -13.10
N TRP A 19 -5.45 26.33 -13.03
CA TRP A 19 -4.38 27.25 -13.44
C TRP A 19 -3.34 27.45 -12.34
N THR A 20 -3.77 27.51 -11.08
CA THR A 20 -2.87 27.68 -9.94
C THR A 20 -2.00 26.45 -9.66
N GLY A 21 -2.40 25.26 -10.11
CA GLY A 21 -1.65 24.02 -9.92
C GLY A 21 -1.64 23.47 -8.49
N GLN A 22 -2.29 24.13 -7.52
CA GLN A 22 -2.26 23.69 -6.11
C GLN A 22 -2.83 22.28 -5.90
N VAL A 23 -3.92 21.96 -6.61
CA VAL A 23 -4.54 20.63 -6.58
C VAL A 23 -3.60 19.59 -7.18
N ASP A 24 -2.80 19.99 -8.16
CA ASP A 24 -1.87 19.10 -8.84
C ASP A 24 -0.68 18.77 -7.95
N GLU A 25 -0.11 19.80 -7.32
CA GLU A 25 1.00 19.66 -6.38
C GLU A 25 0.60 18.81 -5.18
N ALA A 26 -0.52 19.13 -4.53
CA ALA A 26 -1.03 18.35 -3.41
C ALA A 26 -1.36 16.90 -3.80
N GLY A 27 -1.97 16.71 -4.98
CA GLY A 27 -2.25 15.37 -5.53
C GLY A 27 -0.96 14.58 -5.80
N GLY A 28 0.05 15.23 -6.36
CA GLY A 28 1.36 14.63 -6.67
C GLY A 28 2.12 14.23 -5.42
N GLU A 29 2.21 15.10 -4.42
CA GLU A 29 2.82 14.77 -3.14
C GLU A 29 2.15 13.58 -2.46
N MET A 30 0.82 13.55 -2.45
CA MET A 30 0.06 12.47 -1.84
C MET A 30 0.27 11.15 -2.58
N ALA A 31 0.26 11.18 -3.91
CA ALA A 31 0.49 10.00 -4.75
C ALA A 31 1.90 9.43 -4.54
N GLU A 32 2.90 10.30 -4.52
CA GLU A 32 4.31 9.92 -4.31
C GLU A 32 4.53 9.34 -2.91
N LYS A 33 3.92 9.93 -1.87
CA LYS A 33 3.94 9.38 -0.51
C LYS A 33 3.32 7.98 -0.46
N ALA A 34 2.16 7.78 -1.10
CA ALA A 34 1.52 6.48 -1.17
C ALA A 34 2.38 5.44 -1.90
N PHE A 35 2.94 5.81 -3.06
CA PHE A 35 3.79 4.93 -3.86
C PHE A 35 5.07 4.53 -3.12
N ARG A 36 5.75 5.48 -2.47
CA ARG A 36 6.95 5.20 -1.65
C ARG A 36 6.66 4.26 -0.49
N ARG A 37 5.55 4.48 0.24
CA ARG A 37 5.15 3.57 1.34
C ARG A 37 4.92 2.15 0.84
N ALA A 38 4.25 2.00 -0.31
CA ALA A 38 4.03 0.69 -0.91
C ALA A 38 5.33 0.01 -1.31
N LEU A 39 6.26 0.74 -1.95
CA LEU A 39 7.57 0.24 -2.33
C LEU A 39 8.42 -0.22 -1.14
N VAL A 40 8.48 0.60 -0.08
CA VAL A 40 9.23 0.26 1.14
C VAL A 40 8.65 -1.00 1.77
N THR A 41 7.32 -1.05 1.93
CA THR A 41 6.64 -2.21 2.51
C THR A 41 6.84 -3.48 1.67
N PHE A 42 6.78 -3.36 0.34
CA PHE A 42 7.09 -4.45 -0.58
C PHE A 42 8.54 -4.95 -0.43
N ALA A 43 9.50 -4.04 -0.32
CA ALA A 43 10.90 -4.40 -0.12
C ALA A 43 11.11 -5.14 1.22
N VAL A 44 10.47 -4.69 2.30
CA VAL A 44 10.50 -5.39 3.60
C VAL A 44 9.94 -6.80 3.48
N ALA A 45 8.78 -6.96 2.84
CA ALA A 45 8.17 -8.27 2.59
C ALA A 45 9.10 -9.19 1.78
N ARG A 46 9.72 -8.67 0.72
CA ARG A 46 10.62 -9.44 -0.15
C ARG A 46 11.90 -9.86 0.57
N THR A 47 12.45 -8.99 1.41
CA THR A 47 13.61 -9.31 2.26
C THR A 47 13.25 -10.41 3.27
N LEU A 48 12.12 -10.28 3.97
CA LEU A 48 11.63 -11.31 4.89
C LEU A 48 11.45 -12.67 4.20
N ASN A 49 10.82 -12.68 3.02
CA ASN A 49 10.67 -13.89 2.21
C ASN A 49 12.02 -14.55 1.87
N GLY A 50 13.03 -13.73 1.55
CA GLY A 50 14.37 -14.22 1.24
C GLY A 50 15.09 -14.81 2.48
N VAL A 51 14.97 -14.17 3.63
CA VAL A 51 15.57 -14.64 4.88
C VAL A 51 14.94 -15.95 5.36
N ILE A 52 13.60 -16.04 5.33
CA ILE A 52 12.86 -17.22 5.77
C ILE A 52 13.10 -18.40 4.84
N SER A 53 13.13 -18.19 3.52
CA SER A 53 13.42 -19.24 2.54
C SER A 53 14.79 -19.89 2.78
N VAL A 54 15.80 -19.11 3.18
CA VAL A 54 17.12 -19.65 3.52
C VAL A 54 17.09 -20.43 4.85
N ALA A 55 16.36 -19.93 5.85
CA ALA A 55 16.21 -20.62 7.13
C ALA A 55 15.45 -21.95 6.97
N GLN A 56 14.44 -22.01 6.10
CA GLN A 56 13.70 -23.24 5.78
C GLN A 56 14.60 -24.30 5.13
N GLY A 57 15.58 -23.89 4.33
CA GLY A 57 16.57 -24.79 3.74
C GLY A 57 17.61 -25.35 4.72
N THR A 58 17.57 -24.94 6.00
CA THR A 58 18.49 -25.43 7.03
C THR A 58 17.88 -26.65 7.71
N GLU A 59 18.20 -27.83 7.19
CA GLU A 59 17.82 -29.11 7.81
C GLU A 59 18.72 -29.38 9.03
N VAL A 60 18.13 -29.49 10.22
CA VAL A 60 18.85 -30.00 11.39
C VAL A 60 18.51 -31.49 11.51
N ALA A 61 19.45 -32.35 11.14
CA ALA A 61 19.35 -33.78 11.40
C ALA A 61 19.54 -34.01 12.91
N VAL A 62 18.44 -34.15 13.65
CA VAL A 62 18.48 -34.58 15.05
C VAL A 62 18.27 -36.10 15.04
N GLU A 63 19.24 -36.86 15.56
CA GLU A 63 19.14 -38.31 15.75
C GLU A 63 18.89 -38.65 17.23
N PRO A 64 17.67 -38.48 17.76
CA PRO A 64 17.36 -38.97 19.09
C PRO A 64 17.28 -40.50 19.04
N ALA A 65 18.16 -41.18 19.77
CA ALA A 65 18.17 -42.64 19.93
C ALA A 65 18.45 -43.48 18.66
N GLY A 66 19.14 -42.93 17.66
CA GLY A 66 19.53 -43.67 16.45
C GLY A 66 18.38 -43.94 15.46
N ILE A 67 17.22 -43.32 15.69
CA ILE A 67 16.11 -43.26 14.75
C ILE A 67 16.14 -41.83 14.18
N GLY A 68 16.58 -41.67 12.94
CA GLY A 68 16.60 -40.38 12.26
C GLY A 68 15.18 -39.86 12.08
N VAL A 69 14.75 -38.96 12.96
CA VAL A 69 13.52 -38.18 12.75
C VAL A 69 13.97 -36.82 12.26
N ASN A 70 13.86 -36.58 10.95
CA ASN A 70 14.16 -35.27 10.35
C ASN A 70 13.12 -34.26 10.85
N PHE A 71 13.44 -33.54 11.93
CA PHE A 71 12.71 -32.34 12.30
C PHE A 71 13.19 -31.20 11.41
N THR A 72 12.45 -30.95 10.33
CA THR A 72 12.69 -29.77 9.51
C THR A 72 12.22 -28.53 10.28
N VAL A 73 13.16 -27.78 10.87
CA VAL A 73 12.86 -26.48 11.51
C VAL A 73 12.10 -25.57 10.53
N GLY A 74 12.31 -25.74 9.22
CA GLY A 74 11.57 -25.06 8.16
C GLY A 74 10.06 -25.28 8.15
N GLN A 75 9.56 -26.48 8.50
CA GLN A 75 8.11 -26.76 8.44
C GLN A 75 7.28 -25.95 9.44
N VAL A 76 7.88 -25.53 10.55
CA VAL A 76 7.21 -24.66 11.53
C VAL A 76 7.02 -23.24 10.98
N LEU A 77 7.89 -22.82 10.06
CA LEU A 77 7.84 -21.51 9.42
C LEU A 77 6.90 -21.43 8.21
N ASP A 78 6.52 -22.58 7.64
CA ASP A 78 5.72 -22.66 6.41
C ASP A 78 4.46 -21.79 6.41
N PRO A 79 3.61 -21.77 7.47
CA PRO A 79 2.40 -20.95 7.46
C PRO A 79 2.67 -19.45 7.33
N VAL A 80 3.75 -18.97 7.95
CA VAL A 80 4.12 -17.55 7.91
C VAL A 80 4.82 -17.23 6.59
N ASN A 81 5.66 -18.13 6.09
CA ASN A 81 6.26 -17.99 4.76
C ASN A 81 5.20 -17.85 3.67
N ASP A 82 4.17 -18.70 3.68
CA ASP A 82 3.05 -18.65 2.73
C ASP A 82 2.30 -17.30 2.81
N LEU A 83 2.12 -16.75 4.01
CA LEU A 83 1.49 -15.44 4.19
C LEU A 83 2.37 -14.32 3.65
N ILE A 84 3.69 -14.37 3.87
CA ILE A 84 4.64 -13.38 3.37
C ILE A 84 4.72 -13.44 1.84
N GLU A 85 4.69 -14.62 1.22
CA GLU A 85 4.67 -14.76 -0.23
C GLU A 85 3.41 -14.11 -0.82
N ARG A 86 2.23 -14.43 -0.26
CA ARG A 86 0.95 -13.82 -0.68
C ARG A 86 0.95 -12.31 -0.46
N PHE A 87 1.47 -11.86 0.67
CA PHE A 87 1.60 -10.44 0.98
C PHE A 87 2.49 -9.72 -0.03
N SER A 88 3.67 -10.27 -0.33
CA SER A 88 4.58 -9.74 -1.34
C SER A 88 3.89 -9.65 -2.71
N ALA A 89 3.08 -10.65 -3.09
CA ALA A 89 2.30 -10.60 -4.33
C ALA A 89 1.24 -9.48 -4.32
N VAL A 90 0.50 -9.30 -3.22
CA VAL A 90 -0.47 -8.20 -3.06
C VAL A 90 0.25 -6.85 -3.14
N MET A 91 1.39 -6.72 -2.46
CA MET A 91 2.18 -5.50 -2.45
C MET A 91 2.76 -5.15 -3.81
N LEU A 92 3.14 -6.14 -4.62
CA LEU A 92 3.54 -5.93 -6.02
C LEU A 92 2.38 -5.33 -6.82
N VAL A 93 1.18 -5.89 -6.69
CA VAL A 93 -0.03 -5.38 -7.37
C VAL A 93 -0.37 -3.97 -6.89
N ALA A 94 -0.37 -3.73 -5.58
CA ALA A 94 -0.64 -2.42 -4.97
C ALA A 94 0.35 -1.34 -5.44
N THR A 95 1.65 -1.67 -5.44
CA THR A 95 2.71 -0.78 -5.94
C THR A 95 2.54 -0.50 -7.43
N SER A 96 2.25 -1.53 -8.24
CA SER A 96 2.00 -1.36 -9.67
C SER A 96 0.78 -0.48 -9.93
N ALA A 97 -0.30 -0.67 -9.16
CA ALA A 97 -1.51 0.13 -9.27
C ALA A 97 -1.27 1.60 -8.91
N LEU A 98 -0.51 1.88 -7.84
CA LEU A 98 -0.10 3.23 -7.47
C LEU A 98 0.83 3.86 -8.53
N GLY A 99 1.71 3.07 -9.14
CA GLY A 99 2.52 3.50 -10.29
C GLY A 99 1.65 3.88 -11.49
N LEU A 100 0.64 3.09 -11.82
CA LEU A 100 -0.34 3.42 -12.86
C LEU A 100 -1.12 4.70 -12.51
N GLN A 101 -1.49 4.87 -11.24
CA GLN A 101 -2.15 6.08 -10.75
C GLN A 101 -1.27 7.32 -10.93
N ASN A 102 0.04 7.24 -10.70
CA ASN A 102 0.99 8.33 -10.98
C ASN A 102 1.07 8.70 -12.46
N VAL A 103 1.00 7.70 -13.36
CA VAL A 103 0.91 7.95 -14.81
C VAL A 103 -0.41 8.63 -15.16
N MET A 104 -1.53 8.15 -14.62
CA MET A 104 -2.84 8.76 -14.82
C MET A 104 -2.89 10.20 -14.28
N LEU A 105 -2.24 10.46 -13.14
CA LEU A 105 -2.13 11.79 -12.56
C LEU A 105 -1.34 12.72 -13.49
N SER A 106 -0.19 12.28 -13.99
CA SER A 106 0.62 13.04 -14.95
C SER A 106 -0.17 13.41 -16.21
N ILE A 107 -0.99 12.47 -16.73
CA ILE A 107 -1.87 12.73 -17.88
C ILE A 107 -2.95 13.77 -17.53
N SER A 108 -3.57 13.64 -16.35
CA SER A 108 -4.63 14.55 -15.88
C SER A 108 -4.10 15.97 -15.60
N GLN A 109 -2.82 16.10 -15.24
CA GLN A 109 -2.15 17.37 -14.96
C GLN A 109 -1.53 18.03 -16.19
N TRP A 110 -1.73 17.46 -17.39
CA TRP A 110 -1.16 18.01 -18.60
C TRP A 110 -1.70 19.42 -18.89
N TRP A 111 -0.82 20.39 -19.13
CA TRP A 111 -1.16 21.80 -19.31
C TRP A 111 -2.24 22.03 -20.39
N ALA A 112 -2.28 21.18 -21.42
CA ALA A 112 -3.27 21.24 -22.48
C ALA A 112 -4.70 21.08 -21.93
N LEU A 113 -4.92 20.22 -20.93
CA LEU A 113 -6.22 20.07 -20.29
C LEU A 113 -6.64 21.33 -19.53
N SER A 114 -5.70 22.05 -18.90
CA SER A 114 -5.98 23.34 -18.25
C SER A 114 -6.39 24.41 -19.27
N VAL A 115 -5.73 24.48 -20.43
CA VAL A 115 -6.10 25.40 -21.52
C VAL A 115 -7.47 25.05 -22.11
N ILE A 116 -7.72 23.76 -22.37
CA ILE A 116 -9.03 23.29 -22.85
C ILE A 116 -10.13 23.63 -21.84
N LEU A 117 -9.88 23.42 -20.54
CA LEU A 117 -10.83 23.77 -19.49
C LEU A 117 -11.14 25.28 -19.49
N LEU A 118 -10.13 26.13 -19.64
CA LEU A 118 -10.31 27.57 -19.71
C LEU A 118 -11.19 27.97 -20.91
N LEU A 119 -10.88 27.45 -22.09
CA LEU A 119 -11.62 27.73 -23.33
C LEU A 119 -13.06 27.24 -23.25
N VAL A 120 -13.28 26.02 -22.78
CA VAL A 120 -14.62 25.43 -22.63
C VAL A 120 -15.42 26.16 -21.55
N THR A 121 -14.79 26.60 -20.47
CA THR A 121 -15.44 27.44 -19.45
C THR A 121 -15.88 28.77 -20.06
N GLY A 122 -15.00 29.46 -20.79
CA GLY A 122 -15.34 30.70 -21.48
C GLY A 122 -16.50 30.53 -22.47
N ALA A 123 -16.43 29.50 -23.32
CA ALA A 123 -17.51 29.17 -24.25
C ALA A 123 -18.83 28.89 -23.54
N PHE A 124 -18.81 28.12 -22.44
CA PHE A 124 -20.01 27.86 -21.65
C PHE A 124 -20.60 29.12 -21.03
N LEU A 125 -19.78 30.03 -20.50
CA LEU A 125 -20.24 31.30 -19.95
C LEU A 125 -20.92 32.17 -21.02
N LEU A 126 -20.42 32.17 -22.26
CA LEU A 126 -21.10 32.82 -23.38
C LEU A 126 -22.50 32.22 -23.62
N THR A 127 -22.64 30.89 -23.60
CA THR A 127 -23.97 30.26 -23.72
C THR A 127 -24.92 30.58 -22.56
N LEU A 128 -24.39 30.88 -21.38
CA LEU A 128 -25.16 31.15 -20.16
C LEU A 128 -25.70 32.59 -20.11
N TRP A 129 -24.91 33.56 -20.58
CA TRP A 129 -25.19 34.98 -20.49
C TRP A 129 -25.70 35.59 -21.80
N LEU A 130 -25.37 35.01 -22.95
CA LEU A 130 -25.80 35.52 -24.27
C LEU A 130 -27.08 34.82 -24.75
N PRO A 131 -28.21 35.54 -24.94
CA PRO A 131 -29.49 34.93 -25.32
C PRO A 131 -29.43 34.16 -26.64
N ALA A 132 -28.65 34.65 -27.61
CA ALA A 132 -28.49 34.04 -28.93
C ALA A 132 -27.85 32.64 -28.89
N ALA A 133 -27.09 32.32 -27.84
CA ALA A 133 -26.39 31.06 -27.67
C ALA A 133 -27.08 30.09 -26.70
N ALA A 134 -28.26 30.44 -26.18
CA ALA A 134 -28.95 29.67 -25.13
C ALA A 134 -29.28 28.21 -25.54
N GLY A 135 -29.51 27.95 -26.83
CA GLY A 135 -29.78 26.60 -27.35
C GLY A 135 -28.62 25.61 -27.15
N TRP A 136 -27.38 26.12 -27.00
CA TRP A 136 -26.18 25.29 -26.82
C TRP A 136 -25.84 25.01 -25.36
N GLN A 137 -26.57 25.58 -24.40
CA GLN A 137 -26.23 25.50 -22.98
C GLN A 137 -26.12 24.04 -22.47
N LYS A 138 -26.99 23.14 -22.95
CA LYS A 138 -26.98 21.72 -22.54
C LYS A 138 -25.74 20.97 -23.02
N TRP A 139 -25.33 21.23 -24.26
CA TRP A 139 -24.12 20.64 -24.83
C TRP A 139 -22.87 21.26 -24.19
N GLY A 140 -22.84 22.58 -24.03
CA GLY A 140 -21.75 23.29 -23.36
C GLY A 140 -21.51 22.80 -21.93
N LEU A 141 -22.58 22.61 -21.15
CA LEU A 141 -22.45 22.06 -19.79
C LEU A 141 -21.91 20.62 -19.80
N ARG A 142 -22.43 19.75 -20.69
CA ARG A 142 -21.96 18.36 -20.77
C ARG A 142 -20.48 18.29 -21.12
N THR A 143 -20.04 19.05 -22.11
CA THR A 143 -18.62 19.14 -22.49
C THR A 143 -17.77 19.67 -21.33
N LEU A 144 -18.23 20.74 -20.66
CA LEU A 144 -17.53 21.30 -19.50
C LEU A 144 -17.38 20.28 -18.37
N LEU A 145 -18.43 19.55 -18.03
CA LEU A 145 -18.38 18.50 -17.00
C LEU A 145 -17.41 17.37 -17.36
N VAL A 146 -17.34 16.96 -18.64
CA VAL A 146 -16.37 15.95 -19.09
C VAL A 146 -14.94 16.44 -18.95
N VAL A 147 -14.66 17.68 -19.37
CA VAL A 147 -13.31 18.26 -19.25
C VAL A 147 -12.91 18.44 -17.78
N VAL A 148 -13.82 18.93 -16.94
CA VAL A 148 -13.61 19.02 -15.48
C VAL A 148 -13.33 17.64 -14.88
N ALA A 149 -14.11 16.62 -15.26
CA ALA A 149 -13.89 15.26 -14.81
C ALA A 149 -12.51 14.73 -15.25
N MET A 150 -12.13 14.87 -16.52
CA MET A 150 -10.81 14.46 -17.01
C MET A 150 -9.66 15.17 -16.29
N ARG A 151 -9.84 16.45 -15.93
CA ARG A 151 -8.81 17.29 -15.30
C ARG A 151 -8.64 17.03 -13.80
N PHE A 152 -9.72 16.71 -13.11
CA PHE A 152 -9.74 16.67 -11.64
C PHE A 152 -10.09 15.32 -11.04
N ALA A 153 -10.58 14.35 -11.82
CA ALA A 153 -10.96 13.04 -11.31
C ALA A 153 -9.82 12.37 -10.55
N VAL A 154 -8.66 12.24 -11.19
CA VAL A 154 -7.51 11.55 -10.60
C VAL A 154 -6.99 12.32 -9.39
N PRO A 155 -6.62 13.62 -9.48
CA PRO A 155 -6.14 14.39 -8.33
C PRO A 155 -7.08 14.34 -7.12
N ILE A 156 -8.40 14.50 -7.33
CA ILE A 156 -9.38 14.46 -6.24
C ILE A 156 -9.43 13.08 -5.60
N ILE A 157 -9.43 12.01 -6.39
CA ILE A 157 -9.42 10.64 -5.86
C ILE A 157 -8.15 10.38 -5.03
N ILE A 158 -6.98 10.85 -5.49
CA ILE A 158 -5.72 10.69 -4.74
C ILE A 158 -5.81 11.41 -3.40
N LEU A 159 -6.23 12.67 -3.41
CA LEU A 159 -6.36 13.49 -2.21
C LEU A 159 -7.37 12.88 -1.22
N ALA A 160 -8.52 12.43 -1.72
CA ALA A 160 -9.54 11.79 -0.91
C ALA A 160 -9.03 10.48 -0.29
N THR A 161 -8.32 9.67 -1.08
CA THR A 161 -7.69 8.42 -0.59
C THR A 161 -6.63 8.70 0.47
N GLY A 162 -5.78 9.71 0.23
CA GLY A 162 -4.77 10.16 1.17
C GLY A 162 -5.37 10.63 2.50
N LEU A 163 -6.46 11.40 2.45
CA LEU A 163 -7.16 11.86 3.65
C LEU A 163 -7.72 10.69 4.46
N VAL A 164 -8.31 9.69 3.81
CA VAL A 164 -8.80 8.48 4.51
C VAL A 164 -7.63 7.70 5.12
N PHE A 165 -6.51 7.58 4.40
CA PHE A 165 -5.33 6.92 4.91
C PHE A 165 -4.76 7.62 6.15
N ASP A 166 -4.53 8.93 6.07
CA ASP A 166 -3.91 9.72 7.14
C ASP A 166 -4.78 9.75 8.40
N THR A 167 -6.10 9.71 8.24
CA THR A 167 -7.06 9.77 9.36
C THR A 167 -7.31 8.42 10.03
N PHE A 168 -7.37 7.32 9.27
CA PHE A 168 -7.81 6.02 9.80
C PHE A 168 -6.75 4.92 9.74
N LEU A 169 -5.84 4.95 8.77
CA LEU A 169 -4.97 3.81 8.44
C LEU A 169 -3.50 4.04 8.82
N ALA A 170 -3.05 5.29 8.90
CA ALA A 170 -1.63 5.61 9.12
C ALA A 170 -1.06 5.01 10.41
N GLY A 171 -1.82 5.05 11.52
CA GLY A 171 -1.39 4.47 12.80
C GLY A 171 -1.24 2.94 12.75
N GLN A 172 -2.22 2.26 12.16
CA GLN A 172 -2.20 0.79 12.03
C GLN A 172 -1.09 0.34 11.07
N HIS A 173 -0.90 1.07 9.97
CA HIS A 173 0.19 0.81 9.03
C HIS A 173 1.55 0.96 9.72
N ALA A 174 1.78 2.07 10.45
CA ALA A 174 3.06 2.30 11.12
C ALA A 174 3.37 1.20 12.15
N ALA A 175 2.40 0.83 12.97
CA ALA A 175 2.55 -0.26 13.95
C ALA A 175 2.88 -1.60 13.28
N ALA A 176 2.17 -1.95 12.21
CA ALA A 176 2.39 -3.21 11.50
C ALA A 176 3.72 -3.26 10.74
N THR A 177 4.15 -2.16 10.11
CA THR A 177 5.47 -2.10 9.47
C THR A 177 6.59 -2.20 10.50
N GLN A 178 6.49 -1.49 11.63
CA GLN A 178 7.50 -1.53 12.68
C GLN A 178 7.63 -2.93 13.30
N ALA A 179 6.51 -3.63 13.54
CA ALA A 179 6.52 -5.00 14.04
C ALA A 179 7.23 -5.96 13.07
N LEU A 180 7.03 -5.79 11.75
CA LEU A 180 7.70 -6.60 10.74
C LEU A 180 9.20 -6.28 10.62
N GLU A 181 9.60 -5.02 10.71
CA GLU A 181 11.00 -4.63 10.72
C GLU A 181 11.74 -5.17 11.96
N ALA A 182 11.12 -5.09 13.14
CA ALA A 182 11.68 -5.66 14.37
C ALA A 182 11.87 -7.18 14.24
N THR A 183 10.86 -7.88 13.72
CA THR A 183 10.94 -9.33 13.47
C THR A 183 12.06 -9.67 12.48
N SER A 184 12.23 -8.86 11.43
CA SER A 184 13.30 -9.03 10.43
C SER A 184 14.71 -8.92 11.04
N LEU A 185 14.90 -7.93 11.93
CA LEU A 185 16.17 -7.69 12.61
C LEU A 185 16.50 -8.83 13.58
N GLU A 186 15.54 -9.28 14.38
CA GLU A 186 15.73 -10.40 15.32
C GLU A 186 16.11 -11.70 14.61
N ILE A 187 15.43 -12.04 13.50
CA ILE A 187 15.76 -13.24 12.71
C ILE A 187 17.18 -13.12 12.11
N SER A 188 17.58 -11.91 11.71
CA SER A 188 18.91 -11.64 11.18
C SER A 188 20.01 -11.75 12.25
N GLU A 189 19.73 -11.38 13.49
CA GLU A 189 20.65 -11.50 14.64
C GLU A 189 20.81 -12.95 15.09
N LEU A 190 19.71 -13.71 15.21
CA LEU A 190 19.74 -15.14 15.53
C LEU A 190 20.63 -15.94 14.55
N LYS A 191 20.60 -15.59 13.26
CA LYS A 191 21.48 -16.17 12.24
C LYS A 191 22.96 -15.88 12.52
N ARG A 192 23.30 -14.69 13.01
CA ARG A 192 24.69 -14.28 13.25
C ARG A 192 25.28 -15.04 14.45
N GLU A 193 24.48 -15.35 15.46
CA GLU A 193 24.91 -16.15 16.62
C GLU A 193 24.98 -17.66 16.34
N THR A 194 24.20 -18.19 15.39
CA THR A 194 24.16 -19.63 15.08
C THR A 194 25.20 -20.10 14.04
N LEU A 195 26.07 -19.22 13.54
CA LEU A 195 27.18 -19.63 12.68
C LEU A 195 28.20 -20.43 13.51
N PRO A 196 28.47 -21.71 13.18
CA PRO A 196 29.37 -22.54 13.97
C PRO A 196 30.80 -22.00 13.91
N VAL A 197 31.41 -21.77 15.08
CA VAL A 197 32.88 -21.71 15.20
C VAL A 197 33.40 -23.12 14.90
N PRO A 198 34.35 -23.33 13.97
CA PRO A 198 34.89 -24.65 13.70
C PRO A 198 35.46 -25.25 14.99
N PRO A 199 35.14 -26.51 15.32
CA PRO A 199 35.69 -27.13 16.52
C PRO A 199 37.21 -27.21 16.39
N ALA A 200 37.93 -26.75 17.40
CA ALA A 200 39.35 -27.04 17.53
C ALA A 200 39.52 -28.54 17.78
N ASP A 201 40.47 -29.17 17.08
CA ASP A 201 40.68 -30.62 16.97
C ASP A 201 40.97 -31.37 18.30
N ASP A 202 41.07 -30.68 19.45
CA ASP A 202 41.53 -31.25 20.73
C ASP A 202 40.43 -31.33 21.82
N THR A 203 39.21 -31.74 21.49
CA THR A 203 38.13 -31.87 22.50
C THR A 203 38.13 -33.23 23.20
N SER A 204 38.34 -33.21 24.51
CA SER A 204 38.38 -34.37 25.42
C SER A 204 37.03 -35.08 25.50
N MET A 205 37.01 -36.41 25.72
CA MET A 205 35.76 -37.17 25.86
C MET A 205 34.91 -36.75 27.07
N LEU A 206 35.52 -36.12 28.08
CA LEU A 206 34.82 -35.49 29.20
C LEU A 206 34.09 -34.21 28.77
N ASP A 207 34.68 -33.43 27.85
CA ASP A 207 34.02 -32.25 27.26
C ASP A 207 32.85 -32.67 26.39
N ARG A 208 32.95 -33.81 25.69
CA ARG A 208 31.85 -34.37 24.90
C ARG A 208 30.67 -34.85 25.78
N LEU A 209 30.97 -35.40 26.95
CA LEU A 209 29.94 -35.80 27.94
C LEU A 209 29.32 -34.60 28.64
N GLY A 210 30.13 -33.60 29.01
CA GLY A 210 29.65 -32.32 29.52
C GLY A 210 28.73 -31.62 28.52
N ALA A 211 29.15 -31.56 27.25
CA ALA A 211 28.34 -31.02 26.16
C ALA A 211 27.03 -31.77 25.95
N PHE A 212 26.99 -33.09 26.14
CA PHE A 212 25.76 -33.88 25.99
C PHE A 212 24.74 -33.61 27.10
N VAL A 213 25.22 -33.35 28.33
CA VAL A 213 24.37 -32.99 29.47
C VAL A 213 23.86 -31.56 29.34
N ASP A 214 24.72 -30.64 28.89
CA ASP A 214 24.36 -29.24 28.63
C ASP A 214 23.36 -29.13 27.47
N ASP A 215 23.57 -29.87 26.38
CA ASP A 215 22.65 -29.99 25.25
C ASP A 215 21.29 -30.59 25.66
N SER A 216 21.27 -31.51 26.65
CA SER A 216 20.02 -32.06 27.18
C SER A 216 19.23 -31.06 28.05
N LEU A 217 19.92 -30.18 28.77
CA LEU A 217 19.30 -29.08 29.53
C LEU A 217 18.79 -27.98 28.58
N ASP A 218 19.53 -27.67 27.52
CA ASP A 218 19.10 -26.72 26.50
C ASP A 218 17.87 -27.22 25.71
N ARG A 219 17.75 -28.53 25.45
CA ARG A 219 16.56 -29.15 24.83
C ARG A 219 15.27 -28.97 25.64
N MET A 220 15.35 -28.82 26.98
CA MET A 220 14.17 -28.48 27.80
C MET A 220 13.76 -27.00 27.64
N ASN A 221 14.71 -26.10 27.36
CA ASN A 221 14.43 -24.72 26.99
C ASN A 221 13.97 -24.56 25.53
N VAL A 222 14.24 -25.53 24.65
CA VAL A 222 13.82 -25.49 23.24
C VAL A 222 12.30 -25.47 23.11
N THR A 223 11.55 -26.18 23.96
CA THR A 223 10.07 -26.16 23.91
C THR A 223 9.49 -24.80 24.28
N GLU A 224 10.02 -24.16 25.34
CA GLU A 224 9.57 -22.82 25.76
C GLU A 224 10.01 -21.73 24.77
N ARG A 225 11.19 -21.87 24.15
CA ARG A 225 11.64 -21.03 23.03
C ARG A 225 10.77 -21.25 21.77
N LEU A 226 10.30 -22.48 21.51
CA LEU A 226 9.40 -22.81 20.40
C LEU A 226 8.01 -22.17 20.59
N ASP A 227 7.47 -22.20 21.80
CA ASP A 227 6.18 -21.58 22.10
C ASP A 227 6.24 -20.05 21.98
N GLN A 228 7.31 -19.43 22.52
CA GLN A 228 7.56 -17.99 22.30
C GLN A 228 7.73 -17.66 20.81
N PHE A 229 8.37 -18.53 20.03
CA PHE A 229 8.51 -18.36 18.59
C PHE A 229 7.16 -18.46 17.88
N ARG A 230 6.31 -19.40 18.29
CA ARG A 230 4.96 -19.58 17.74
C ARG A 230 4.04 -18.39 17.99
N ASP A 231 4.07 -17.82 19.20
CA ASP A 231 3.31 -16.61 19.54
C ASP A 231 3.79 -15.40 18.71
N ARG A 232 5.10 -15.29 18.48
CA ARG A 232 5.69 -14.24 17.63
C ARG A 232 5.31 -14.41 16.16
N LEU A 233 5.32 -15.64 15.65
CA LEU A 233 4.86 -15.99 14.29
C LEU A 233 3.37 -15.68 14.09
N SER A 234 2.54 -15.93 15.11
CA SER A 234 1.12 -15.56 15.10
C SER A 234 0.93 -14.04 15.02
N ASN A 235 1.65 -13.28 15.84
CA ASN A 235 1.60 -11.81 15.80
C ASN A 235 2.09 -11.27 14.45
N ALA A 236 3.18 -11.78 13.88
CA ALA A 236 3.65 -11.35 12.56
C ALA A 236 2.59 -11.57 11.47
N SER A 237 1.89 -12.71 11.53
CA SER A 237 0.80 -13.04 10.61
C SER A 237 -0.34 -12.03 10.68
N GLU A 238 -0.74 -11.62 11.88
CA GLU A 238 -1.77 -10.59 12.08
C GLU A 238 -1.36 -9.25 11.47
N HIS A 239 -0.12 -8.80 11.71
CA HIS A 239 0.39 -7.55 11.14
C HIS A 239 0.48 -7.59 9.61
N ILE A 240 0.86 -8.73 9.03
CA ILE A 240 0.86 -8.94 7.57
C ILE A 240 -0.54 -8.83 7.00
N ILE A 241 -1.52 -9.50 7.62
CA ILE A 241 -2.92 -9.46 7.18
C ILE A 241 -3.45 -8.03 7.27
N ASN A 242 -3.16 -7.31 8.36
CA ASN A 242 -3.56 -5.92 8.53
C ASN A 242 -2.96 -5.03 7.43
N LEU A 243 -1.69 -5.22 7.06
CA LEU A 243 -1.09 -4.49 5.94
C LEU A 243 -1.74 -4.84 4.59
N ILE A 244 -2.03 -6.11 4.32
CA ILE A 244 -2.79 -6.53 3.13
C ILE A 244 -4.12 -5.76 3.06
N VAL A 245 -4.88 -5.77 4.15
CA VAL A 245 -6.18 -5.09 4.22
C VAL A 245 -6.03 -3.60 3.97
N ILE A 246 -5.07 -2.94 4.63
CA ILE A 246 -4.81 -1.50 4.47
C ILE A 246 -4.48 -1.17 3.00
N PHE A 247 -3.57 -1.92 2.37
CA PHE A 247 -3.17 -1.66 0.99
C PHE A 247 -4.28 -1.96 -0.01
N VAL A 248 -5.04 -3.04 0.17
CA VAL A 248 -6.21 -3.34 -0.69
C VAL A 248 -7.27 -2.25 -0.55
N LEU A 249 -7.53 -1.80 0.67
CA LEU A 249 -8.47 -0.72 0.94
C LEU A 249 -8.02 0.58 0.27
N GLN A 250 -6.76 0.95 0.44
CA GLN A 250 -6.18 2.19 -0.09
C GLN A 250 -6.04 2.17 -1.62
N THR A 251 -5.65 1.06 -2.24
CA THR A 251 -5.31 1.02 -3.67
C THR A 251 -6.45 0.58 -4.59
N ILE A 252 -7.44 -0.14 -4.04
CA ILE A 252 -8.54 -0.71 -4.84
C ILE A 252 -9.88 -0.15 -4.37
N ILE A 253 -10.25 -0.41 -3.11
CA ILE A 253 -11.62 -0.18 -2.63
C ILE A 253 -11.93 1.33 -2.57
N ILE A 254 -11.09 2.11 -1.90
CA ILE A 254 -11.30 3.55 -1.72
C ILE A 254 -11.33 4.29 -3.06
N PRO A 255 -10.37 4.09 -3.99
CA PRO A 255 -10.40 4.75 -5.30
C PRO A 255 -11.66 4.43 -6.10
N ILE A 256 -12.11 3.17 -6.12
CA ILE A 256 -13.34 2.75 -6.82
C ILE A 256 -14.57 3.41 -6.19
N LEU A 257 -14.64 3.43 -4.86
CA LEU A 257 -15.74 4.08 -4.13
C LEU A 257 -15.81 5.57 -4.46
N PHE A 258 -14.69 6.29 -4.39
CA PHE A 258 -14.67 7.71 -4.72
C PHE A 258 -14.95 7.99 -6.20
N LEU A 259 -14.47 7.14 -7.11
CA LEU A 259 -14.81 7.24 -8.53
C LEU A 259 -16.32 7.11 -8.74
N TYR A 260 -16.97 6.14 -8.08
CA TYR A 260 -18.42 5.97 -8.13
C TYR A 260 -19.17 7.20 -7.58
N LEU A 261 -18.78 7.68 -6.39
CA LEU A 261 -19.40 8.86 -5.76
C LEU A 261 -19.24 10.11 -6.63
N MET A 262 -18.06 10.31 -7.22
CA MET A 262 -17.78 11.44 -8.10
C MET A 262 -18.60 11.37 -9.38
N MET A 263 -18.71 10.20 -10.03
CA MET A 263 -19.59 10.03 -11.18
C MET A 263 -21.06 10.32 -10.84
N HIS A 264 -21.51 9.88 -9.67
CA HIS A 264 -22.86 10.17 -9.19
C HIS A 264 -23.06 11.68 -8.97
N GLY A 265 -22.08 12.35 -8.36
CA GLY A 265 -22.07 13.80 -8.17
C GLY A 265 -22.13 14.59 -9.49
N PHE A 266 -21.33 14.21 -10.49
CA PHE A 266 -21.36 14.86 -11.80
C PHE A 266 -22.69 14.67 -12.53
N LYS A 267 -23.29 13.48 -12.46
CA LYS A 267 -24.63 13.22 -13.03
C LYS A 267 -25.69 14.07 -12.33
N ALA A 268 -25.65 14.15 -11.00
CA ALA A 268 -26.58 14.97 -10.22
C ALA A 268 -26.45 16.48 -10.54
N LEU A 269 -25.20 16.98 -10.66
CA LEU A 269 -24.93 18.36 -11.04
C LEU A 269 -25.45 18.67 -12.45
N GLY A 270 -25.20 17.78 -13.41
CA GLY A 270 -25.71 17.90 -14.78
C GLY A 270 -27.24 17.94 -14.84
N ALA A 271 -27.92 17.06 -14.11
CA ALA A 271 -29.39 17.03 -14.06
C ALA A 271 -29.97 18.31 -13.44
N ARG A 272 -29.40 18.78 -12.31
CA ARG A 272 -29.86 19.99 -11.60
C ARG A 272 -29.58 21.29 -12.36
N ALA A 273 -28.53 21.32 -13.18
CA ALA A 273 -28.20 22.52 -13.95
C ALA A 273 -29.03 22.66 -15.25
N LEU A 274 -29.63 21.56 -15.72
CA LEU A 274 -30.49 21.52 -16.91
C LEU A 274 -31.98 21.70 -16.61
N ASN A 275 -32.41 21.42 -15.37
CA ASN A 275 -33.75 21.74 -14.85
C ASN A 275 -33.72 23.15 -14.23
#